data_AF-A0A5C6FRH7-F1
#
_entry.id   AF-A0A5C6FRH7-F1
#
_cell.length_a   1.000
_cell.length_b   1.000
_cell.length_c   1.000
_cell.angle_alpha   90.00
_cell.angle_beta   90.00
_cell.angle_gamma   90.00
#
_symmetry.space_group_name_H-M   'P 1'
#
loop_
_entity.id
_entity.type
_entity.pdbx_description
1 polymer ?
#
loop_
_entity_poly.entity_id
_entity_poly.type
_entity_poly.pdbx_seq_one_letter_code
_entity_poly.pdbx_strand_id
1 'polypeptide(L)'
;MNRLLSHGLSLLAAVTFTTVAAADDDEKIALLLKKSPAPANTVGYVNVPALNQLLSAAGVAKRAAQGIEDYWLIADLDLSKMSPRWEAGYATLKQTVQPDQLADSLGGYVDEVEGEKVVWSPNQTYFLAGKENRLGMLRPADRTLLSGWLTPSVSVNYSDFLTRMAGQPESYLSAMLAIETKNAFSPVPLSKHLEGLKSLKSNPPENVAKTLASMEGFSIIVGRKSLNECIVKFEFSKSPAGLKLIAKEMLAEILDNAGTSAAEILTWDVKVEGNVLQFQGPITESTLSGVLSMFSLERQARRAAAATDPAAKSRSKEEQAVYRTKYYFDQVNEIIEQTRNHKSQSTGHLAKWHDQRARQIEELGTLNVDPEMVQYGTDVAQLLRGNALTVRQGNIAVGKQNARDSLNGGYYGSAGYSYGWNGGYGYREGYYYNSLNAANVNNAQARGNAYANWTSTLSTIDKMTADTRRKMTDKYQVQF
;
A
#
# COMPACT_ATOMS: atom_id res chain seq x y z
N MET A 1 91.92 -2.04 10.63
CA MET A 1 92.37 -2.39 9.26
C MET A 1 91.22 -3.05 8.52
N ASN A 2 90.86 -2.50 7.37
CA ASN A 2 90.09 -3.04 6.22
C ASN A 2 88.73 -3.72 6.49
N ARG A 3 87.60 -3.07 6.17
CA ARG A 3 86.96 -2.88 4.84
C ARG A 3 86.21 -4.12 4.30
N LEU A 4 84.88 -3.97 4.32
CA LEU A 4 83.92 -4.08 3.20
C LEU A 4 83.48 -5.46 2.67
N LEU A 5 82.17 -5.48 2.34
CA LEU A 5 81.34 -6.41 1.54
C LEU A 5 80.65 -7.50 2.39
N SER A 6 79.33 -7.71 2.34
CA SER A 6 78.31 -7.37 1.33
C SER A 6 76.89 -7.37 1.92
N HIS A 7 75.98 -6.68 1.23
CA HIS A 7 74.58 -6.39 1.58
C HIS A 7 73.65 -7.62 1.64
N GLY A 8 72.54 -7.47 2.37
CA GLY A 8 71.36 -8.33 2.22
C GLY A 8 70.33 -8.19 3.35
N LEU A 9 69.68 -7.04 3.44
CA LEU A 9 68.56 -6.82 4.38
C LEU A 9 67.27 -7.42 3.77
N SER A 10 66.89 -8.62 4.19
CA SER A 10 65.61 -9.24 3.84
C SER A 10 64.63 -9.03 4.99
N LEU A 11 63.86 -7.93 4.95
CA LEU A 11 62.71 -7.75 5.83
C LEU A 11 61.52 -8.53 5.24
N LEU A 12 61.15 -9.62 5.89
CA LEU A 12 59.95 -10.40 5.59
C LEU A 12 58.72 -9.55 5.95
N ALA A 13 58.03 -8.99 4.97
CA ALA A 13 56.69 -8.43 5.16
C ALA A 13 55.69 -9.57 5.23
N ALA A 14 55.28 -9.95 6.45
CA ALA A 14 54.14 -10.81 6.66
C ALA A 14 52.86 -10.05 6.29
N VAL A 15 52.37 -10.27 5.07
CA VAL A 15 51.02 -9.86 4.65
C VAL A 15 50.05 -10.81 5.33
N THR A 16 49.57 -10.45 6.53
CA THR A 16 48.37 -11.05 7.09
C THR A 16 47.18 -10.54 6.31
N PHE A 17 46.69 -11.34 5.36
CA PHE A 17 45.33 -11.21 4.85
C PHE A 17 44.36 -11.49 6.01
N THR A 18 43.97 -10.45 6.74
CA THR A 18 42.76 -10.51 7.55
C THR A 18 41.58 -10.48 6.60
N THR A 19 41.09 -11.66 6.23
CA THR A 19 39.73 -11.82 5.72
C THR A 19 38.79 -11.23 6.76
N VAL A 20 38.20 -10.07 6.44
CA VAL A 20 37.08 -9.52 7.21
C VAL A 20 35.91 -10.49 7.02
N ALA A 21 35.84 -11.49 7.90
CA ALA A 21 34.66 -12.32 8.06
C ALA A 21 33.57 -11.41 8.64
N ALA A 22 32.62 -11.05 7.79
CA ALA A 22 31.48 -10.22 8.11
C ALA A 22 30.64 -10.86 9.22
N ALA A 23 30.68 -10.25 10.40
CA ALA A 23 29.55 -10.26 11.33
C ALA A 23 28.59 -9.17 10.84
N ASP A 24 27.69 -9.51 9.92
CA ASP A 24 26.63 -8.61 9.40
C ASP A 24 25.23 -9.10 9.83
N ASP A 25 25.19 -9.91 10.90
CA ASP A 25 23.97 -10.33 11.60
C ASP A 25 23.57 -9.20 12.57
N ASP A 26 22.49 -8.46 12.25
CA ASP A 26 21.38 -8.13 13.18
C ASP A 26 20.51 -6.89 12.81
N GLU A 27 20.84 -6.07 11.82
CA GLU A 27 19.98 -4.91 11.46
C GLU A 27 19.35 -5.05 10.07
N LYS A 28 18.15 -5.65 9.95
CA LYS A 28 17.54 -5.90 8.63
C LYS A 28 17.19 -4.62 7.87
N ILE A 29 16.42 -3.73 8.48
CA ILE A 29 15.91 -2.52 7.81
C ILE A 29 17.01 -1.47 7.67
N ALA A 30 17.83 -1.25 8.70
CA ALA A 30 18.89 -0.26 8.64
C ALA A 30 19.98 -0.64 7.62
N LEU A 31 20.33 -1.93 7.50
CA LEU A 31 21.23 -2.40 6.45
C LEU A 31 20.60 -2.23 5.06
N LEU A 32 19.31 -2.56 4.90
CA LEU A 32 18.60 -2.37 3.64
C LEU A 32 18.58 -0.89 3.22
N LEU A 33 18.30 0.03 4.15
CA LEU A 33 18.28 1.47 3.89
C LEU A 33 19.66 1.98 3.48
N LYS A 34 20.73 1.54 4.16
CA LYS A 34 22.13 1.86 3.80
C LYS A 34 22.51 1.37 2.41
N LYS A 35 21.95 0.23 1.97
CA LYS A 35 22.19 -0.38 0.65
C LYS A 35 21.18 0.06 -0.41
N SER A 36 20.33 1.05 -0.13
CA SER A 36 19.27 1.44 -1.06
C SER A 36 19.81 1.81 -2.45
N PRO A 37 19.18 1.35 -3.54
CA PRO A 37 19.64 1.63 -4.91
C PRO A 37 19.47 3.10 -5.32
N ALA A 38 18.56 3.82 -4.66
CA ALA A 38 18.22 5.22 -4.91
C ALA A 38 17.65 5.84 -3.62
N PRO A 39 17.46 7.17 -3.54
CA PRO A 39 16.85 7.78 -2.37
C PRO A 39 15.45 7.20 -2.09
N ALA A 40 15.30 6.55 -0.93
CA ALA A 40 14.03 6.04 -0.42
C ALA A 40 13.34 7.09 0.45
N ASN A 41 12.00 7.11 0.44
CA ASN A 41 11.19 7.90 1.38
C ASN A 41 10.36 7.03 2.32
N THR A 42 10.48 5.71 2.23
CA THR A 42 9.64 4.77 2.96
C THR A 42 10.47 3.58 3.46
N VAL A 43 10.19 3.12 4.68
CA VAL A 43 10.66 1.85 5.23
C VAL A 43 9.48 1.04 5.77
N GLY A 44 9.56 -0.29 5.69
CA GLY A 44 8.53 -1.17 6.24
C GLY A 44 9.07 -2.51 6.70
N TYR A 45 8.38 -3.14 7.64
CA TYR A 45 8.68 -4.47 8.18
C TYR A 45 7.41 -5.17 8.61
N VAL A 46 7.31 -6.47 8.35
CA VAL A 46 6.22 -7.32 8.82
C VAL A 46 6.76 -8.65 9.28
N ASN A 47 6.37 -9.05 10.48
CA ASN A 47 6.56 -10.41 10.97
C ASN A 47 5.27 -11.22 10.75
N VAL A 48 5.33 -12.16 9.82
CA VAL A 48 4.15 -12.88 9.33
C VAL A 48 3.52 -13.77 10.42
N PRO A 49 4.27 -14.57 11.22
CA PRO A 49 3.72 -15.36 12.31
C PRO A 49 2.99 -14.53 13.36
N ALA A 50 3.59 -13.44 13.84
CA ALA A 50 2.94 -12.61 14.84
C ALA A 50 1.71 -11.89 14.31
N LEU A 51 1.78 -11.34 13.09
CA LEU A 51 0.62 -10.69 12.50
C LEU A 51 -0.54 -11.68 12.32
N ASN A 52 -0.26 -12.91 11.89
CA ASN A 52 -1.26 -13.95 11.76
C ASN A 52 -1.85 -14.39 13.10
N GLN A 53 -1.06 -14.41 14.17
CA GLN A 53 -1.55 -14.68 15.52
C GLN A 53 -2.55 -13.60 15.96
N LEU A 54 -2.23 -12.33 15.71
CA LEU A 54 -3.09 -11.20 16.03
C LEU A 54 -4.40 -11.21 15.23
N LEU A 55 -4.33 -11.50 13.93
CA LEU A 55 -5.51 -11.63 13.08
C LEU A 55 -6.41 -12.78 13.54
N SER A 56 -5.81 -13.93 13.86
CA SER A 56 -6.55 -15.10 14.37
C SER A 56 -7.24 -14.79 15.70
N ALA A 57 -6.56 -14.11 16.61
CA ALA A 57 -7.13 -13.70 17.89
C ALA A 57 -8.29 -12.69 17.74
N ALA A 58 -8.30 -11.91 16.66
CA ALA A 58 -9.38 -11.00 16.29
C ALA A 58 -10.53 -11.68 15.52
N GLY A 59 -10.51 -13.02 15.36
CA GLY A 59 -11.52 -13.76 14.61
C GLY A 59 -11.45 -13.56 13.09
N VAL A 60 -10.34 -13.03 12.58
CA VAL A 60 -10.11 -12.81 11.15
C VAL A 60 -9.41 -14.04 10.56
N ALA A 61 -9.85 -14.48 9.38
CA ALA A 61 -9.23 -15.59 8.68
C ALA A 61 -7.74 -15.30 8.44
N LYS A 62 -6.88 -16.32 8.62
CA LYS A 62 -5.43 -16.16 8.41
C LYS A 62 -5.17 -15.65 6.99
N ARG A 63 -4.43 -14.56 6.89
CA ARG A 63 -3.69 -14.20 5.68
C ARG A 63 -2.57 -15.21 5.54
N ALA A 64 -2.87 -16.37 4.98
CA ALA A 64 -1.91 -17.43 4.86
C ALA A 64 -0.87 -17.06 3.78
N ALA A 65 0.06 -16.16 4.12
CA ALA A 65 1.37 -16.04 3.50
C ALA A 65 2.20 -17.29 3.90
N GLN A 66 1.68 -18.47 3.56
CA GLN A 66 2.35 -19.74 3.81
C GLN A 66 3.72 -19.68 3.12
N GLY A 67 4.76 -20.03 3.86
CA GLY A 67 6.13 -20.05 3.33
C GLY A 67 6.94 -18.78 3.58
N ILE A 68 6.41 -17.75 4.24
CA ILE A 68 7.16 -16.54 4.64
C ILE A 68 7.18 -16.41 6.16
N GLU A 69 8.33 -16.02 6.71
CA GLU A 69 8.52 -15.73 8.15
C GLU A 69 8.44 -14.22 8.43
N ASP A 70 9.12 -13.42 7.62
CA ASP A 70 9.06 -11.97 7.66
C ASP A 70 9.42 -11.37 6.31
N TYR A 71 9.14 -10.09 6.16
CA TYR A 71 9.63 -9.29 5.05
C TYR A 71 9.85 -7.84 5.47
N TRP A 72 10.80 -7.18 4.81
CA TRP A 72 11.11 -5.77 5.03
C TRP A 72 11.47 -5.09 3.72
N LEU A 73 11.14 -3.81 3.65
CA LEU A 73 11.17 -3.06 2.40
C LEU A 73 11.64 -1.63 2.60
N ILE A 74 12.12 -1.09 1.49
CA ILE A 74 12.35 0.33 1.23
C ILE A 74 11.65 0.69 -0.08
N ALA A 75 11.21 1.94 -0.21
CA ALA A 75 10.60 2.42 -1.45
C ALA A 75 10.77 3.93 -1.63
N ASP A 76 10.68 4.37 -2.89
CA ASP A 76 10.25 5.72 -3.24
C ASP A 76 8.75 5.70 -3.52
N LEU A 77 7.95 6.05 -2.52
CA LEU A 77 6.50 6.11 -2.60
C LEU A 77 6.06 7.43 -3.24
N ASP A 78 5.30 7.35 -4.34
CA ASP A 78 4.59 8.50 -4.86
C ASP A 78 3.41 8.81 -3.93
N LEU A 79 3.55 9.83 -3.09
CA LEU A 79 2.55 10.23 -2.08
C LEU A 79 1.21 10.69 -2.69
N SER A 80 1.19 11.08 -3.97
CA SER A 80 -0.06 11.46 -4.65
C SER A 80 -0.83 10.24 -5.14
N LYS A 81 -0.11 9.18 -5.55
CA LYS A 81 -0.71 7.94 -6.08
C LYS A 81 -0.82 6.83 -5.04
N MET A 82 -0.12 6.97 -3.91
CA MET A 82 0.07 5.93 -2.89
C MET A 82 0.54 4.61 -3.51
N SER A 83 1.51 4.70 -4.43
CA SER A 83 2.13 3.57 -5.12
C SER A 83 3.64 3.79 -5.26
N PRO A 84 4.47 2.76 -5.06
CA PRO A 84 5.92 2.87 -5.24
C PRO A 84 6.27 3.22 -6.70
N ARG A 85 7.22 4.15 -6.88
CA ARG A 85 7.96 4.31 -8.15
C ARG A 85 8.96 3.18 -8.31
N TRP A 86 9.60 2.82 -7.21
CA TRP A 86 10.36 1.59 -7.05
C TRP A 86 10.21 1.10 -5.60
N GLU A 87 10.36 -0.20 -5.40
CA GLU A 87 10.44 -0.83 -4.09
C GLU A 87 11.51 -1.93 -4.12
N ALA A 88 12.26 -2.05 -3.04
CA ALA A 88 13.27 -3.08 -2.86
C ALA A 88 13.15 -3.66 -1.44
N GLY A 89 13.53 -4.91 -1.27
CA GLY A 89 13.51 -5.50 0.06
C GLY A 89 13.75 -6.98 0.06
N TYR A 90 13.62 -7.58 1.23
CA TYR A 90 13.86 -9.00 1.42
C TYR A 90 12.66 -9.65 2.10
N ALA A 91 12.53 -10.95 1.87
CA ALA A 91 11.69 -11.83 2.68
C ALA A 91 12.50 -13.03 3.15
N THR A 92 12.25 -13.50 4.37
CA THR A 92 12.75 -14.78 4.84
C THR A 92 11.73 -15.86 4.51
N LEU A 93 12.11 -16.81 3.67
CA LEU A 93 11.25 -17.90 3.25
C LEU A 93 11.47 -19.14 4.13
N LYS A 94 10.47 -20.00 4.22
CA LYS A 94 10.59 -21.29 4.93
C LYS A 94 11.43 -22.32 4.18
N GLN A 95 11.68 -22.08 2.89
CA GLN A 95 12.40 -22.98 2.00
C GLN A 95 13.43 -22.18 1.19
N THR A 96 14.56 -22.82 0.90
CA THR A 96 15.61 -22.22 0.07
C THR A 96 15.15 -22.12 -1.38
N VAL A 97 15.46 -20.99 -2.00
CA VAL A 97 15.17 -20.73 -3.41
C VAL A 97 16.40 -21.02 -4.25
N GLN A 98 16.26 -21.85 -5.28
CA GLN A 98 17.29 -22.06 -6.29
C GLN A 98 16.99 -21.17 -7.50
N PRO A 99 17.93 -20.32 -7.97
CA PRO A 99 17.67 -19.34 -9.03
C PRO A 99 17.07 -19.94 -10.31
N ASP A 100 17.67 -21.02 -10.84
CA ASP A 100 17.20 -21.65 -12.08
C ASP A 100 15.76 -22.18 -11.94
N GLN A 101 15.47 -22.85 -10.81
CA GLN A 101 14.14 -23.38 -10.52
C GLN A 101 13.08 -22.27 -10.33
N LEU A 102 13.50 -21.16 -9.72
CA LEU A 102 12.63 -20.00 -9.55
C LEU A 102 12.34 -19.35 -10.91
N ALA A 103 13.35 -19.19 -11.77
CA ALA A 103 13.20 -18.65 -13.11
C ALA A 103 12.21 -19.49 -13.92
N ASP A 104 12.40 -20.81 -13.97
CA ASP A 104 11.50 -21.73 -14.66
C ASP A 104 10.06 -21.63 -14.14
N SER A 105 9.90 -21.57 -12.82
CA SER A 105 8.59 -21.52 -12.16
C SER A 105 7.86 -20.19 -12.38
N LEU A 106 8.60 -19.09 -12.49
CA LEU A 106 8.05 -17.75 -12.67
C LEU A 106 7.94 -17.34 -14.14
N GLY A 107 8.46 -18.15 -15.08
CA GLY A 107 8.49 -17.83 -16.51
C GLY A 107 9.53 -16.77 -16.85
N GLY A 108 10.54 -16.69 -16.00
CA GLY A 108 11.64 -15.77 -16.08
C GLY A 108 12.86 -16.38 -16.72
N TYR A 109 13.99 -15.72 -16.49
CA TYR A 109 15.31 -16.25 -16.83
C TYR A 109 16.30 -15.86 -15.73
N VAL A 110 17.39 -16.62 -15.64
CA VAL A 110 18.54 -16.24 -14.83
C VAL A 110 19.41 -15.30 -15.65
N ASP A 111 19.80 -14.19 -15.03
CA ASP A 111 20.69 -13.17 -15.55
C ASP A 111 21.86 -13.00 -14.58
N GLU A 112 22.90 -12.31 -15.02
CA GLU A 112 24.06 -11.97 -14.20
C GLU A 112 24.26 -10.46 -14.21
N VAL A 113 24.26 -9.85 -13.02
CA VAL A 113 24.41 -8.40 -12.82
C VAL A 113 25.43 -8.19 -11.71
N GLU A 114 26.48 -7.40 -11.97
CA GLU A 114 27.58 -7.20 -11.01
C GLU A 114 28.22 -8.52 -10.48
N GLY A 115 28.21 -9.59 -11.28
CA GLY A 115 28.70 -10.92 -10.90
C GLY A 115 27.74 -11.72 -10.02
N GLU A 116 26.55 -11.19 -9.71
CA GLU A 116 25.52 -11.86 -8.93
C GLU A 116 24.47 -12.49 -9.86
N LYS A 117 24.11 -13.74 -9.57
CA LYS A 117 23.01 -14.42 -10.28
C LYS A 117 21.68 -13.88 -9.78
N VAL A 118 20.88 -13.36 -10.70
CA VAL A 118 19.55 -12.82 -10.42
C VAL A 118 18.51 -13.49 -11.29
N VAL A 119 17.29 -13.59 -10.80
CA VAL A 119 16.15 -14.09 -11.58
C VAL A 119 15.32 -12.90 -12.00
N TRP A 120 15.25 -12.64 -13.30
CA TRP A 120 14.25 -11.72 -13.85
C TRP A 120 12.92 -12.45 -13.99
N SER A 121 11.81 -11.81 -13.61
CA SER A 121 10.45 -12.33 -13.81
C SER A 121 9.60 -11.39 -14.67
N PRO A 122 8.73 -11.93 -15.56
CA PRO A 122 7.84 -11.14 -16.43
C PRO A 122 6.94 -10.14 -15.71
N ASN A 123 6.71 -10.34 -14.42
CA ASN A 123 5.92 -9.45 -13.61
C ASN A 123 6.64 -8.14 -13.23
N GLN A 124 7.82 -7.83 -13.80
CA GLN A 124 8.66 -6.68 -13.47
C GLN A 124 9.35 -6.79 -12.10
N THR A 125 9.85 -7.97 -11.75
CA THR A 125 10.63 -8.19 -10.51
C THR A 125 11.98 -8.82 -10.82
N TYR A 126 13.05 -8.32 -10.19
CA TYR A 126 14.26 -9.10 -9.99
C TYR A 126 14.22 -9.79 -8.64
N PHE A 127 14.61 -11.07 -8.61
CA PHE A 127 14.81 -11.84 -7.39
C PHE A 127 16.29 -12.18 -7.21
N LEU A 128 16.80 -11.99 -6.00
CA LEU A 128 18.17 -12.31 -5.59
C LEU A 128 18.12 -13.37 -4.49
N ALA A 129 18.53 -14.60 -4.80
CA ALA A 129 18.61 -15.65 -3.79
C ALA A 129 19.79 -15.37 -2.84
N GLY A 130 19.51 -15.24 -1.56
CA GLY A 130 20.50 -15.02 -0.50
C GLY A 130 20.70 -16.26 0.38
N LYS A 131 21.57 -16.12 1.38
CA LYS A 131 21.77 -17.13 2.43
C LYS A 131 20.54 -17.19 3.36
N GLU A 132 20.43 -18.27 4.14
CA GLU A 132 19.40 -18.42 5.19
C GLU A 132 17.96 -18.25 4.69
N ASN A 133 17.67 -18.76 3.49
CA ASN A 133 16.37 -18.63 2.82
C ASN A 133 15.91 -17.18 2.58
N ARG A 134 16.85 -16.22 2.62
CA ARG A 134 16.55 -14.82 2.31
C ARG A 134 16.38 -14.65 0.80
N LEU A 135 15.30 -14.02 0.38
CA LEU A 135 15.04 -13.67 -1.01
C LEU A 135 14.95 -12.16 -1.15
N GLY A 136 15.92 -11.57 -1.84
CA GLY A 136 15.86 -10.17 -2.27
C GLY A 136 14.90 -10.00 -3.43
N MET A 137 14.18 -8.90 -3.45
CA MET A 137 13.22 -8.52 -4.48
C MET A 137 13.36 -7.03 -4.81
N LEU A 138 13.43 -6.71 -6.09
CA LEU A 138 13.47 -5.33 -6.60
C LEU A 138 12.42 -5.13 -7.69
N ARG A 139 11.69 -4.02 -7.61
CA ARG A 139 10.70 -3.61 -8.61
C ARG A 139 10.79 -2.11 -8.91
N PRO A 140 10.54 -1.68 -10.16
CA PRO A 140 10.39 -2.52 -11.36
C PRO A 140 11.69 -3.28 -11.67
N ALA A 141 11.66 -4.21 -12.63
CA ALA A 141 12.84 -4.94 -13.08
C ALA A 141 13.77 -4.05 -13.91
N ASP A 142 14.36 -3.04 -13.26
CA ASP A 142 15.33 -2.10 -13.81
C ASP A 142 16.75 -2.55 -13.46
N ARG A 143 17.56 -2.81 -14.49
CA ARG A 143 18.92 -3.33 -14.33
C ARG A 143 19.87 -2.31 -13.69
N THR A 144 19.63 -1.01 -13.89
CA THR A 144 20.42 0.07 -13.30
C THR A 144 20.12 0.19 -11.80
N LEU A 145 18.84 0.14 -11.42
CA LEU A 145 18.46 0.06 -10.01
C LEU A 145 19.05 -1.18 -9.34
N LEU A 146 19.03 -2.33 -10.03
CA LEU A 146 19.63 -3.56 -9.50
C LEU A 146 21.14 -3.44 -9.29
N SER A 147 21.88 -2.94 -10.28
CA SER A 147 23.32 -2.68 -10.15
C SER A 147 23.61 -1.74 -8.96
N GLY A 148 22.83 -0.68 -8.80
CA GLY A 148 22.94 0.22 -7.64
C GLY A 148 22.60 -0.42 -6.29
N TRP A 149 21.75 -1.45 -6.26
CA TRP A 149 21.44 -2.20 -5.04
C TRP A 149 22.56 -3.18 -4.66
N LEU A 150 23.10 -3.89 -5.65
CA LEU A 150 24.16 -4.88 -5.47
C LEU A 150 25.50 -4.22 -5.12
N THR A 151 25.80 -3.11 -5.81
CA THR A 151 27.01 -2.33 -5.61
C THR A 151 26.62 -0.86 -5.35
N PRO A 152 26.21 -0.51 -4.11
CA PRO A 152 25.85 0.85 -3.76
C PRO A 152 27.01 1.81 -4.01
N SER A 153 26.85 2.66 -5.04
CA SER A 153 27.81 3.69 -5.41
C SER A 153 27.38 5.09 -4.94
N VAL A 154 26.12 5.22 -4.50
CA VAL A 154 25.54 6.47 -4.02
C VAL A 154 25.47 6.44 -2.50
N SER A 155 26.23 7.33 -1.85
CA SER A 155 26.05 7.59 -0.42
C SER A 155 24.82 8.48 -0.23
N VAL A 156 23.70 7.88 0.16
CA VAL A 156 22.48 8.63 0.49
C VAL A 156 22.49 8.95 1.98
N ASN A 157 22.45 10.25 2.31
CA ASN A 157 22.21 10.70 3.68
C ASN A 157 20.70 10.72 3.93
N TYR A 158 20.21 9.74 4.66
CA TYR A 158 18.80 9.68 5.08
C TYR A 158 18.52 10.65 6.22
N SER A 159 17.26 11.06 6.33
CA SER A 159 16.83 11.87 7.46
C SER A 159 16.90 11.10 8.78
N ASP A 160 16.96 11.87 9.87
CA ASP A 160 16.87 11.33 11.24
C ASP A 160 15.57 10.54 11.45
N PHE A 161 14.49 10.92 10.76
CA PHE A 161 13.21 10.21 10.79
C PHE A 161 13.35 8.79 10.24
N LEU A 162 13.80 8.63 8.99
CA LEU A 162 13.93 7.30 8.38
C LEU A 162 14.99 6.46 9.08
N THR A 163 16.10 7.06 9.49
CA THR A 163 17.18 6.37 10.21
C THR A 163 16.66 5.79 11.54
N ARG A 164 15.90 6.56 12.32
CA ARG A 164 15.31 6.10 13.58
C ARG A 164 14.20 5.08 13.40
N MET A 165 13.44 5.15 12.30
CA MET A 165 12.43 4.14 11.96
C MET A 165 13.08 2.83 11.50
N ALA A 166 14.17 2.90 10.75
CA ALA A 166 14.94 1.72 10.35
C ALA A 166 15.64 1.03 11.53
N GLY A 167 15.96 1.77 12.59
CA GLY A 167 16.50 1.22 13.84
C GLY A 167 15.46 0.73 14.87
N GLN A 168 14.18 0.61 14.50
CA GLN A 168 13.16 0.08 15.43
C GLN A 168 13.42 -1.40 15.76
N PRO A 169 13.37 -1.82 17.04
CA PRO A 169 13.65 -3.21 17.38
C PRO A 169 12.55 -4.16 16.89
N GLU A 170 12.91 -5.07 15.98
CA GLU A 170 12.01 -6.00 15.29
C GLU A 170 11.27 -6.98 16.22
N SER A 171 11.86 -7.26 17.39
CA SER A 171 11.30 -8.16 18.40
C SER A 171 9.94 -7.67 18.93
N TYR A 172 9.67 -6.36 18.87
CA TYR A 172 8.39 -5.78 19.29
C TYR A 172 7.38 -5.61 18.17
N LEU A 173 7.80 -5.75 16.91
CA LEU A 173 7.00 -5.42 15.73
C LEU A 173 6.28 -6.65 15.17
N SER A 174 4.96 -6.55 15.04
CA SER A 174 4.19 -7.40 14.11
C SER A 174 4.16 -6.77 12.72
N ALA A 175 3.97 -5.45 12.65
CA ALA A 175 4.06 -4.67 11.42
C ALA A 175 4.52 -3.24 11.72
N MET A 176 5.28 -2.67 10.80
CA MET A 176 5.68 -1.27 10.80
C MET A 176 5.68 -0.74 9.37
N LEU A 177 5.20 0.49 9.20
CA LEU A 177 5.39 1.29 8.01
C LEU A 177 5.75 2.70 8.44
N ALA A 178 6.78 3.29 7.85
CA ALA A 178 7.11 4.70 8.04
C ALA A 178 7.39 5.38 6.72
N ILE A 179 6.82 6.58 6.55
CA ILE A 179 6.86 7.37 5.32
C ILE A 179 7.33 8.78 5.66
N GLU A 180 8.40 9.20 5.02
CA GLU A 180 8.90 10.57 5.08
C GLU A 180 8.06 11.49 4.17
N THR A 181 7.70 12.65 4.70
CA THR A 181 6.88 13.65 4.01
C THR A 181 7.50 15.04 4.04
N LYS A 182 8.75 15.16 4.49
CA LYS A 182 9.46 16.43 4.53
C LYS A 182 9.44 17.09 3.15
N ASN A 183 8.97 18.34 3.10
CA ASN A 183 8.79 19.11 1.86
C ASN A 183 7.82 18.50 0.83
N ALA A 184 7.02 17.50 1.19
CA ALA A 184 6.04 16.91 0.28
C ALA A 184 4.81 17.81 0.05
N PHE A 185 4.50 18.68 1.01
CA PHE A 185 3.27 19.48 1.00
C PHE A 185 3.58 20.98 1.02
N SER A 186 3.01 21.71 0.06
CA SER A 186 3.00 23.17 0.11
C SER A 186 1.78 23.67 0.89
N PRO A 187 1.93 24.61 1.84
CA PRO A 187 0.82 25.11 2.64
C PRO A 187 -0.23 25.85 1.80
N VAL A 188 0.15 26.40 0.64
CA VAL A 188 -0.75 27.18 -0.22
C VAL A 188 -1.85 26.32 -0.85
N PRO A 189 -1.55 25.31 -1.69
CA PRO A 189 -2.57 24.41 -2.22
C PRO A 189 -3.23 23.57 -1.13
N LEU A 190 -2.50 23.24 -0.06
CA LEU A 190 -3.08 22.50 1.06
C LEU A 190 -4.18 23.31 1.76
N SER A 191 -3.98 24.61 2.00
CA SER A 191 -5.02 25.47 2.57
C SER A 191 -6.30 25.46 1.73
N LYS A 192 -6.18 25.49 0.40
CA LYS A 192 -7.33 25.38 -0.51
C LYS A 192 -8.04 24.04 -0.42
N HIS A 193 -7.29 22.95 -0.25
CA HIS A 193 -7.89 21.64 -0.04
C HIS A 193 -8.63 21.55 1.30
N LEU A 194 -8.10 22.23 2.32
CA LEU A 194 -8.64 22.23 3.69
C LEU A 194 -9.94 23.06 3.82
N GLU A 195 -10.20 24.07 2.98
CA GLU A 195 -11.41 24.91 3.03
C GLU A 195 -12.73 24.10 3.01
N GLY A 196 -12.73 22.91 2.40
CA GLY A 196 -13.90 22.03 2.32
C GLY A 196 -14.13 21.12 3.54
N LEU A 197 -13.19 21.09 4.49
CA LEU A 197 -13.24 20.16 5.61
C LEU A 197 -14.09 20.71 6.77
N LYS A 198 -15.15 19.98 7.12
CA LYS A 198 -16.04 20.35 8.23
C LYS A 198 -15.33 20.19 9.59
N SER A 199 -14.38 19.26 9.66
CA SER A 199 -13.58 18.96 10.85
C SER A 199 -12.72 20.12 11.34
N LEU A 200 -12.43 21.12 10.50
CA LEU A 200 -11.62 22.27 10.92
C LEU A 200 -12.31 23.13 11.98
N LYS A 201 -13.64 23.07 12.07
CA LYS A 201 -14.44 23.89 13.00
C LYS A 201 -14.09 25.36 12.78
N SER A 202 -13.60 26.06 13.81
CA SER A 202 -13.19 27.47 13.73
C SER A 202 -11.70 27.67 13.39
N ASN A 203 -10.95 26.60 13.13
CA ASN A 203 -9.52 26.72 12.81
C ASN A 203 -9.33 27.24 11.37
N PRO A 204 -8.56 28.32 11.16
CA PRO A 204 -8.28 28.81 9.82
C PRO A 204 -7.54 27.76 8.98
N PRO A 205 -8.00 27.45 7.76
CA PRO A 205 -7.34 26.49 6.85
C PRO A 205 -5.85 26.79 6.65
N GLU A 206 -5.45 28.06 6.61
CA GLU A 206 -4.07 28.48 6.39
C GLU A 206 -3.15 28.06 7.55
N ASN A 207 -3.67 28.13 8.79
CA ASN A 207 -2.90 27.78 9.98
C ASN A 207 -2.74 26.26 10.09
N VAL A 208 -3.82 25.52 9.79
CA VAL A 208 -3.80 24.06 9.73
C VAL A 208 -2.85 23.60 8.61
N ALA A 209 -2.94 24.20 7.43
CA ALA A 209 -2.05 23.90 6.30
C ALA A 209 -0.58 24.14 6.63
N LYS A 210 -0.24 25.27 7.28
CA LYS A 210 1.14 25.54 7.71
C LYS A 210 1.66 24.49 8.69
N THR A 211 0.80 24.01 9.59
CA THR A 211 1.17 22.96 10.54
C THR A 211 1.37 21.63 9.82
N LEU A 212 0.41 21.20 8.99
CA LEU A 212 0.49 19.98 8.20
C LEU A 212 1.68 19.97 7.21
N ALA A 213 1.98 21.11 6.58
CA ALA A 213 3.14 21.25 5.70
C ALA A 213 4.49 21.16 6.44
N SER A 214 4.49 21.29 7.77
CA SER A 214 5.70 21.13 8.60
C SER A 214 6.00 19.67 8.97
N MET A 215 5.15 18.73 8.53
CA MET A 215 5.27 17.29 8.80
C MET A 215 6.53 16.72 8.13
N GLU A 216 7.40 16.12 8.94
CA GLU A 216 8.62 15.46 8.49
C GLU A 216 8.35 14.02 8.08
N GLY A 217 7.43 13.33 8.75
CA GLY A 217 7.03 11.99 8.39
C GLY A 217 5.97 11.43 9.31
N PHE A 218 5.48 10.23 9.00
CA PHE A 218 4.58 9.50 9.88
C PHE A 218 4.88 8.01 9.89
N SER A 219 4.54 7.36 11.00
CA SER A 219 4.73 5.92 11.20
C SER A 219 3.45 5.25 11.67
N ILE A 220 3.18 4.04 11.18
CA ILE A 220 2.15 3.12 11.64
C ILE A 220 2.85 1.92 12.24
N ILE A 221 2.62 1.63 13.52
CA ILE A 221 3.26 0.53 14.24
C ILE A 221 2.18 -0.34 14.89
N VAL A 222 2.26 -1.64 14.61
CA VAL A 222 1.46 -2.68 15.27
C VAL A 222 2.40 -3.58 16.06
N GLY A 223 2.26 -3.54 17.39
CA GLY A 223 3.04 -4.36 18.31
C GLY A 223 2.64 -5.84 18.28
N ARG A 224 3.33 -6.67 19.08
CA ARG A 224 3.08 -8.13 19.19
C ARG A 224 1.88 -8.52 20.08
N LYS A 225 1.31 -7.57 20.84
CA LYS A 225 0.33 -7.86 21.90
C LYS A 225 -1.11 -7.94 21.39
N SER A 226 -1.56 -6.94 20.63
CA SER A 226 -2.96 -6.82 20.21
C SER A 226 -3.10 -5.87 19.02
N LEU A 227 -4.11 -6.13 18.16
CA LEU A 227 -4.56 -5.15 17.16
C LEU A 227 -5.24 -3.93 17.79
N ASN A 228 -5.56 -3.97 19.09
CA ASN A 228 -6.13 -2.84 19.84
C ASN A 228 -5.11 -1.75 20.19
N GLU A 229 -3.82 -2.01 19.97
CA GLU A 229 -2.71 -1.14 20.35
C GLU A 229 -1.93 -0.63 19.13
N CYS A 230 -2.62 -0.35 18.02
CA CYS A 230 -2.00 0.31 16.87
C CYS A 230 -1.61 1.74 17.26
N ILE A 231 -0.39 2.13 16.90
CA ILE A 231 0.14 3.48 17.15
C ILE A 231 0.43 4.14 15.82
N VAL A 232 -0.15 5.32 15.60
CA VAL A 232 0.18 6.19 14.48
C VAL A 232 0.80 7.47 15.01
N LYS A 233 2.00 7.80 14.55
CA LYS A 233 2.70 9.04 14.94
C LYS A 233 2.91 9.89 13.71
N PHE A 234 2.57 11.17 13.81
CA PHE A 234 2.91 12.20 12.85
C PHE A 234 3.93 13.11 13.50
N GLU A 235 5.09 13.25 12.87
CA GLU A 235 6.21 14.04 13.37
C GLU A 235 6.36 15.31 12.57
N PHE A 236 6.59 16.42 13.26
CA PHE A 236 6.62 17.74 12.67
C PHE A 236 7.92 18.47 13.00
N SER A 237 8.30 19.43 12.17
CA SER A 237 9.37 20.36 12.49
C SER A 237 8.92 21.47 13.46
N LYS A 238 7.61 21.62 13.68
CA LYS A 238 6.98 22.60 14.58
C LYS A 238 5.86 21.93 15.36
N SER A 239 5.55 22.43 16.57
CA SER A 239 4.56 21.78 17.43
C SER A 239 3.16 21.70 16.78
N PRO A 240 2.52 20.52 16.75
CA PRO A 240 1.18 20.33 16.21
C PRO A 240 0.06 20.54 17.25
N ALA A 241 0.35 21.17 18.39
CA ALA A 241 -0.59 21.28 19.52
C ALA A 241 -1.97 21.85 19.14
N GLY A 242 -2.00 22.79 18.19
CA GLY A 242 -3.25 23.37 17.68
C GLY A 242 -4.17 22.37 16.97
N LEU A 243 -3.65 21.23 16.51
CA LEU A 243 -4.44 20.20 15.83
C LEU A 243 -5.17 19.27 16.81
N LYS A 244 -4.76 19.21 18.09
CA LYS A 244 -5.21 18.16 19.04
C LYS A 244 -6.74 18.03 19.12
N LEU A 245 -7.46 19.15 19.16
CA LEU A 245 -8.93 19.18 19.32
C LEU A 245 -9.73 18.83 18.06
N ILE A 246 -9.07 18.77 16.90
CA ILE A 246 -9.67 18.42 15.61
C ILE A 246 -9.03 17.19 14.99
N ALA A 247 -7.99 16.63 15.60
CA ALA A 247 -7.10 15.64 14.99
C ALA A 247 -7.84 14.38 14.51
N LYS A 248 -8.78 13.85 15.31
CA LYS A 248 -9.51 12.62 14.95
C LYS A 248 -10.46 12.86 13.78
N GLU A 249 -11.30 13.88 13.90
CA GLU A 249 -12.28 14.21 12.88
C GLU A 249 -11.59 14.64 11.57
N MET A 250 -10.49 15.39 11.67
CA MET A 250 -9.71 15.84 10.52
C MET A 250 -9.02 14.68 9.83
N LEU A 251 -8.35 13.79 10.57
CA LEU A 251 -7.71 12.63 9.97
C LEU A 251 -8.74 11.70 9.32
N ALA A 252 -9.87 11.45 9.98
CA ALA A 252 -10.96 10.65 9.42
C ALA A 252 -11.52 11.27 8.12
N GLU A 253 -11.79 12.58 8.11
CA GLU A 253 -12.32 13.28 6.94
C GLU A 253 -11.30 13.33 5.78
N ILE A 254 -10.00 13.54 6.07
CA ILE A 254 -8.93 13.50 5.08
C ILE A 254 -8.84 12.10 4.45
N LEU A 255 -8.85 11.05 5.27
CA LEU A 255 -8.79 9.68 4.78
C LEU A 255 -10.02 9.34 3.94
N ASP A 256 -11.22 9.70 4.40
CA ASP A 256 -12.46 9.47 3.66
C ASP A 256 -12.45 10.17 2.29
N ASN A 257 -11.98 11.43 2.23
CA ASN A 257 -11.80 12.19 1.00
C ASN A 257 -10.74 11.57 0.07
N ALA A 258 -9.69 10.98 0.64
CA ALA A 258 -8.66 10.23 -0.08
C ALA A 258 -9.12 8.81 -0.48
N GLY A 259 -10.37 8.45 -0.22
CA GLY A 259 -10.91 7.12 -0.50
C GLY A 259 -10.28 6.03 0.37
N THR A 260 -9.96 6.34 1.62
CA THR A 260 -9.52 5.35 2.62
C THR A 260 -10.40 5.54 3.82
N SER A 261 -11.31 4.62 4.14
CA SER A 261 -12.06 4.79 5.37
C SER A 261 -11.42 4.02 6.50
N ALA A 262 -11.22 4.70 7.62
CA ALA A 262 -10.72 4.14 8.87
C ALA A 262 -11.58 4.72 10.01
N ALA A 263 -12.84 4.29 10.07
CA ALA A 263 -13.82 4.78 11.03
C ALA A 263 -13.37 4.58 12.48
N GLU A 264 -12.54 3.58 12.74
CA GLU A 264 -11.89 3.33 14.04
C GLU A 264 -11.12 4.55 14.57
N ILE A 265 -10.59 5.43 13.71
CA ILE A 265 -9.78 6.60 14.12
C ILE A 265 -10.56 7.56 15.02
N LEU A 266 -11.88 7.65 14.85
CA LEU A 266 -12.73 8.47 15.71
C LEU A 266 -12.74 7.99 17.18
N THR A 267 -12.42 6.72 17.41
CA THR A 267 -12.34 6.11 18.75
C THR A 267 -10.96 6.19 19.39
N TRP A 268 -9.92 6.54 18.64
CA TRP A 268 -8.53 6.47 19.09
C TRP A 268 -8.19 7.53 20.12
N ASP A 269 -7.28 7.25 21.05
CA ASP A 269 -6.72 8.27 21.93
C ASP A 269 -5.77 9.18 21.14
N VAL A 270 -5.71 10.47 21.49
CA VAL A 270 -4.86 11.46 20.81
C VAL A 270 -4.02 12.24 21.81
N LYS A 271 -2.71 12.20 21.60
CA LYS A 271 -1.73 12.92 22.41
C LYS A 271 -0.86 13.81 21.53
N VAL A 272 -0.42 14.92 22.11
CA VAL A 272 0.62 15.78 21.53
C VAL A 272 1.75 15.86 22.53
N GLU A 273 2.95 15.47 22.09
CA GLU A 273 4.16 15.49 22.90
C GLU A 273 5.26 16.19 22.08
N GLY A 274 5.58 17.43 22.46
CA GLY A 274 6.51 18.29 21.70
C GLY A 274 6.04 18.51 20.26
N ASN A 275 6.76 17.89 19.32
CA ASN A 275 6.51 17.96 17.88
C ASN A 275 5.84 16.69 17.31
N VAL A 276 5.29 15.83 18.16
CA VAL A 276 4.65 14.59 17.74
C VAL A 276 3.15 14.66 18.04
N LEU A 277 2.33 14.39 17.03
CA LEU A 277 0.91 14.08 17.18
C LEU A 277 0.75 12.56 17.11
N GLN A 278 0.41 11.94 18.23
CA GLN A 278 0.23 10.51 18.34
C GLN A 278 -1.26 10.16 18.42
N PHE A 279 -1.64 9.14 17.66
CA PHE A 279 -2.90 8.44 17.81
C PHE A 279 -2.65 7.00 18.27
N GLN A 280 -3.51 6.48 19.13
CA GLN A 280 -3.43 5.11 19.61
C GLN A 280 -4.82 4.48 19.69
N GLY A 281 -4.99 3.28 19.13
CA GLY A 281 -6.24 2.54 19.24
C GLY A 281 -6.31 1.30 18.36
N PRO A 282 -7.51 0.73 18.17
CA PRO A 282 -7.68 -0.50 17.39
C PRO A 282 -7.52 -0.27 15.89
N ILE A 283 -6.85 -1.20 15.22
CA ILE A 283 -6.80 -1.26 13.75
C ILE A 283 -7.61 -2.45 13.23
N THR A 284 -8.48 -2.20 12.25
CA THR A 284 -9.24 -3.25 11.59
C THR A 284 -8.39 -3.99 10.55
N GLU A 285 -8.76 -5.23 10.22
CA GLU A 285 -8.11 -5.97 9.12
C GLU A 285 -8.19 -5.20 7.80
N SER A 286 -9.34 -4.58 7.49
CA SER A 286 -9.51 -3.80 6.25
C SER A 286 -8.51 -2.64 6.16
N THR A 287 -8.32 -1.89 7.25
CA THR A 287 -7.38 -0.76 7.29
C THR A 287 -5.94 -1.25 7.17
N LEU A 288 -5.57 -2.26 7.96
CA LEU A 288 -4.24 -2.87 7.89
C LEU A 288 -3.95 -3.45 6.49
N SER A 289 -4.92 -4.13 5.90
CA SER A 289 -4.86 -4.67 4.55
C SER A 289 -4.62 -3.58 3.51
N GLY A 290 -5.35 -2.47 3.60
CA GLY A 290 -5.24 -1.35 2.67
C GLY A 290 -3.89 -0.63 2.76
N VAL A 291 -3.29 -0.60 3.96
CA VAL A 291 -1.94 -0.05 4.17
C VAL A 291 -0.88 -0.99 3.59
N LEU A 292 -0.94 -2.29 3.91
CA LEU A 292 0.06 -3.25 3.42
C LEU A 292 -0.02 -3.47 1.90
N SER A 293 -1.21 -3.34 1.30
CA SER A 293 -1.42 -3.53 -0.14
C SER A 293 -0.81 -2.44 -1.02
N MET A 294 -0.31 -1.34 -0.44
CA MET A 294 0.39 -0.29 -1.17
C MET A 294 1.70 -0.81 -1.81
N PHE A 295 2.29 -1.85 -1.23
CA PHE A 295 3.52 -2.48 -1.66
C PHE A 295 3.22 -3.85 -2.29
N SER A 296 4.08 -4.31 -3.21
CA SER A 296 3.92 -5.63 -3.81
C SER A 296 4.84 -6.68 -3.21
N LEU A 297 5.79 -6.29 -2.35
CA LEU A 297 6.83 -7.18 -1.83
C LEU A 297 6.27 -8.46 -1.18
N GLU A 298 5.24 -8.36 -0.34
CA GLU A 298 4.57 -9.52 0.26
C GLU A 298 4.07 -10.51 -0.81
N ARG A 299 3.43 -9.99 -1.86
CA ARG A 299 2.87 -10.78 -2.97
C ARG A 299 3.98 -11.44 -3.79
N GLN A 300 5.09 -10.74 -4.03
CA GLN A 300 6.25 -11.32 -4.71
C GLN A 300 6.88 -12.45 -3.90
N ALA A 301 7.05 -12.23 -2.59
CA ALA A 301 7.56 -13.25 -1.68
C ALA A 301 6.64 -14.49 -1.67
N ARG A 302 5.31 -14.29 -1.63
CA ARG A 302 4.34 -15.40 -1.63
C ARG A 302 4.43 -16.22 -2.91
N ARG A 303 4.57 -15.54 -4.05
CA ARG A 303 4.74 -16.20 -5.35
C ARG A 303 6.01 -17.00 -5.43
N ALA A 304 7.12 -16.46 -4.93
CA ALA A 304 8.39 -17.17 -4.88
C ALA A 304 8.32 -18.37 -3.92
N ALA A 305 7.71 -18.22 -2.75
CA ALA A 305 7.51 -19.31 -1.79
C ALA A 305 6.64 -20.43 -2.38
N ALA A 306 5.57 -20.09 -3.10
CA ALA A 306 4.74 -21.06 -3.81
C ALA A 306 5.47 -21.75 -4.96
N ALA A 307 6.40 -21.05 -5.62
CA ALA A 307 7.24 -21.63 -6.67
C ALA A 307 8.26 -22.66 -6.14
N THR A 308 8.66 -22.57 -4.87
CA THR A 308 9.60 -23.51 -4.26
C THR A 308 8.96 -24.78 -3.69
N ASP A 309 7.63 -24.85 -3.62
CA ASP A 309 6.89 -25.98 -3.06
C ASP A 309 7.33 -27.31 -3.75
N PRO A 310 7.87 -28.29 -3.01
CA PRO A 310 8.30 -29.59 -3.56
C PRO A 310 7.20 -30.31 -4.33
N ALA A 311 5.92 -30.14 -3.95
CA ALA A 311 4.79 -30.74 -4.67
C ALA A 311 4.59 -30.15 -6.07
N ALA A 312 5.12 -28.95 -6.35
CA ALA A 312 5.11 -28.36 -7.68
C ALA A 312 6.12 -29.01 -8.65
N LYS A 313 7.18 -29.67 -8.13
CA LYS A 313 8.30 -30.18 -8.92
C LYS A 313 8.06 -31.53 -9.59
N SER A 314 7.11 -32.33 -9.10
CA SER A 314 6.86 -33.69 -9.61
C SER A 314 5.80 -33.77 -10.72
N ARG A 315 5.24 -32.63 -11.15
CA ARG A 315 4.14 -32.58 -12.13
C ARG A 315 4.66 -32.56 -13.56
N SER A 316 4.02 -33.29 -14.47
CA SER A 316 4.23 -33.16 -15.93
C SER A 316 3.94 -31.74 -16.41
N LYS A 317 4.36 -31.36 -17.63
CA LYS A 317 4.08 -30.02 -18.17
C LYS A 317 2.58 -29.74 -18.24
N GLU A 318 1.80 -30.74 -18.61
CA GLU A 318 0.35 -30.68 -18.67
C GLU A 318 -0.26 -30.51 -17.28
N GLU A 319 0.19 -31.31 -16.29
CA GLU A 319 -0.25 -31.21 -14.90
C GLU A 319 0.15 -29.87 -14.27
N GLN A 320 1.32 -29.33 -14.63
CA GLN A 320 1.75 -28.01 -14.22
C GLN A 320 0.84 -26.92 -14.80
N ALA A 321 0.46 -27.03 -16.08
CA ALA A 321 -0.46 -26.07 -16.70
C ALA A 321 -1.85 -26.09 -16.03
N VAL A 322 -2.39 -27.28 -15.73
CA VAL A 322 -3.65 -27.41 -14.97
C VAL A 322 -3.51 -26.79 -13.58
N TYR A 323 -2.43 -27.13 -12.87
CA TYR A 323 -2.16 -26.60 -11.53
C TYR A 323 -2.03 -25.08 -11.52
N ARG A 324 -1.25 -24.50 -12.47
CA ARG A 324 -1.06 -23.05 -12.60
C ARG A 324 -2.36 -22.35 -12.97
N THR A 325 -3.17 -22.95 -13.85
CA THR A 325 -4.48 -22.42 -14.22
C THR A 325 -5.42 -22.39 -13.02
N LYS A 326 -5.49 -23.48 -12.26
CA LYS A 326 -6.30 -23.54 -11.03
C LYS A 326 -5.80 -22.55 -9.98
N TYR A 327 -4.49 -22.49 -9.76
CA TYR A 327 -3.90 -21.54 -8.83
C TYR A 327 -4.22 -20.09 -9.20
N TYR A 328 -4.13 -19.74 -10.49
CA TYR A 328 -4.52 -18.41 -10.98
C TYR A 328 -6.00 -18.14 -10.70
N PHE A 329 -6.89 -19.08 -11.01
CA PHE A 329 -8.32 -18.96 -10.72
C PHE A 329 -8.60 -18.76 -9.23
N ASP A 330 -7.96 -19.54 -8.36
CA ASP A 330 -8.11 -19.44 -6.91
C ASP A 330 -7.63 -18.07 -6.40
N GLN A 331 -6.52 -17.54 -6.93
CA GLN A 331 -6.03 -16.20 -6.57
C GLN A 331 -6.97 -15.08 -7.05
N VAL A 332 -7.51 -15.17 -8.26
CA VAL A 332 -8.51 -14.21 -8.75
C VAL A 332 -9.76 -14.25 -7.87
N ASN A 333 -10.26 -15.43 -7.52
CA ASN A 333 -11.42 -15.58 -6.63
C ASN A 333 -11.13 -15.07 -5.22
N GLU A 334 -9.94 -15.32 -4.67
CA GLU A 334 -9.54 -14.77 -3.38
C GLU A 334 -9.61 -13.23 -3.41
N ILE A 335 -9.11 -12.61 -4.49
CA ILE A 335 -9.19 -11.16 -4.67
C ILE A 335 -10.65 -10.70 -4.82
N ILE A 336 -11.48 -11.40 -5.59
CA ILE A 336 -12.91 -11.10 -5.76
C ILE A 336 -13.62 -11.16 -4.41
N GLU A 337 -13.42 -12.20 -3.62
CA GLU A 337 -14.08 -12.38 -2.32
C GLU A 337 -13.61 -11.34 -1.29
N GLN A 338 -12.32 -11.01 -1.28
CA GLN A 338 -11.84 -9.88 -0.49
C GLN A 338 -12.41 -8.54 -0.98
N THR A 339 -12.72 -8.41 -2.27
CA THR A 339 -13.39 -7.23 -2.83
C THR A 339 -14.85 -7.18 -2.36
N ARG A 340 -15.57 -8.30 -2.45
CA ARG A 340 -16.97 -8.44 -2.05
C ARG A 340 -17.19 -8.18 -0.56
N ASN A 341 -16.34 -8.76 0.28
CA ASN A 341 -16.48 -8.69 1.73
C ASN A 341 -16.05 -7.32 2.31
N HIS A 342 -15.40 -6.49 1.50
CA HIS A 342 -14.99 -5.17 1.91
C HIS A 342 -16.18 -4.22 2.00
N LYS A 343 -16.42 -3.69 3.21
CA LYS A 343 -17.45 -2.68 3.47
C LYS A 343 -16.84 -1.30 3.43
N SER A 344 -16.95 -0.64 2.27
CA SER A 344 -16.51 0.75 2.14
C SER A 344 -17.44 1.69 2.90
N GLN A 345 -16.89 2.67 3.63
CA GLN A 345 -17.71 3.69 4.30
C GLN A 345 -18.00 4.90 3.39
N SER A 346 -17.20 5.07 2.33
CA SER A 346 -17.37 6.12 1.33
C SER A 346 -17.25 5.56 -0.09
N THR A 347 -17.83 6.26 -1.06
CA THR A 347 -17.71 5.92 -2.50
C THR A 347 -16.27 6.09 -2.99
N GLY A 348 -15.55 7.08 -2.49
CA GLY A 348 -14.11 7.23 -2.75
C GLY A 348 -13.35 5.98 -2.30
N HIS A 349 -13.71 5.42 -1.14
CA HIS A 349 -13.07 4.23 -0.62
C HIS A 349 -13.34 2.99 -1.44
N LEU A 350 -14.58 2.80 -1.86
CA LEU A 350 -14.97 1.77 -2.81
C LEU A 350 -14.13 1.85 -4.10
N ALA A 351 -14.01 3.04 -4.68
CA ALA A 351 -13.26 3.24 -5.91
C ALA A 351 -11.76 2.94 -5.75
N LYS A 352 -11.13 3.41 -4.67
CA LYS A 352 -9.72 3.12 -4.38
C LYS A 352 -9.50 1.62 -4.19
N TRP A 353 -10.37 0.97 -3.42
CA TRP A 353 -10.29 -0.46 -3.16
C TRP A 353 -10.37 -1.26 -4.46
N HIS A 354 -11.36 -0.98 -5.31
CA HIS A 354 -11.51 -1.67 -6.60
C HIS A 354 -10.30 -1.46 -7.53
N ASP A 355 -9.76 -0.25 -7.60
CA ASP A 355 -8.56 0.05 -8.40
C ASP A 355 -7.33 -0.73 -7.87
N GLN A 356 -7.16 -0.82 -6.55
CA GLN A 356 -6.11 -1.66 -5.94
C GLN A 356 -6.30 -3.14 -6.28
N ARG A 357 -7.54 -3.66 -6.21
CA ARG A 357 -7.83 -5.08 -6.51
C ARG A 357 -7.65 -5.42 -7.98
N ALA A 358 -8.03 -4.51 -8.89
CA ALA A 358 -7.76 -4.67 -10.31
C ALA A 358 -6.25 -4.77 -10.61
N ARG A 359 -5.45 -3.88 -10.01
CA ARG A 359 -3.98 -3.94 -10.15
C ARG A 359 -3.41 -5.25 -9.63
N GLN A 360 -3.91 -5.77 -8.51
CA GLN A 360 -3.47 -7.05 -7.97
C GLN A 360 -3.71 -8.22 -8.93
N ILE A 361 -4.86 -8.23 -9.63
CA ILE A 361 -5.18 -9.27 -10.63
C ILE A 361 -4.24 -9.18 -11.84
N GLU A 362 -3.98 -7.97 -12.34
CA GLU A 362 -3.13 -7.78 -13.53
C GLU A 362 -1.66 -8.11 -13.29
N GLU A 363 -1.22 -8.08 -12.05
CA GLU A 363 0.13 -8.49 -11.68
C GLU A 363 0.27 -10.01 -11.49
N LEU A 364 -0.81 -10.79 -11.54
CA LEU A 364 -0.74 -12.25 -11.43
C LEU A 364 0.06 -12.83 -12.60
N GLY A 365 0.85 -13.87 -12.32
CA GLY A 365 1.63 -14.55 -13.35
C GLY A 365 0.73 -15.32 -14.30
N THR A 366 0.88 -15.09 -15.60
CA THR A 366 0.08 -15.72 -16.66
C THR A 366 0.80 -16.88 -17.35
N LEU A 367 2.06 -17.15 -16.99
CA LEU A 367 2.83 -18.24 -17.58
C LEU A 367 2.18 -19.60 -17.28
N ASN A 368 2.04 -20.41 -18.33
CA ASN A 368 1.44 -21.76 -18.27
C ASN A 368 0.03 -21.75 -17.68
N VAL A 369 -0.66 -20.61 -17.74
CA VAL A 369 -2.08 -20.48 -17.43
C VAL A 369 -2.87 -20.58 -18.73
N ASP A 370 -4.01 -21.28 -18.71
CA ASP A 370 -4.93 -21.34 -19.84
C ASP A 370 -5.26 -19.92 -20.35
N PRO A 371 -5.11 -19.62 -21.66
CA PRO A 371 -5.43 -18.30 -22.20
C PRO A 371 -6.86 -17.82 -21.88
N GLU A 372 -7.85 -18.70 -21.82
CA GLU A 372 -9.22 -18.35 -21.43
C GLU A 372 -9.31 -17.94 -19.96
N MET A 373 -8.49 -18.55 -19.09
CA MET A 373 -8.39 -18.17 -17.68
C MET A 373 -7.67 -16.83 -17.50
N VAL A 374 -6.63 -16.56 -18.29
CA VAL A 374 -5.96 -15.24 -18.33
C VAL A 374 -6.93 -14.16 -18.79
N GLN A 375 -7.73 -14.43 -19.83
CA GLN A 375 -8.74 -13.49 -20.30
C GLN A 375 -9.80 -13.23 -19.23
N TYR A 376 -10.28 -14.28 -18.55
CA TYR A 376 -11.20 -14.11 -17.41
C TYR A 376 -10.63 -13.19 -16.33
N GLY A 377 -9.38 -13.37 -15.91
CA GLY A 377 -8.73 -12.48 -14.94
C GLY A 377 -8.66 -11.03 -15.45
N THR A 378 -8.31 -10.86 -16.72
CA THR A 378 -8.25 -9.54 -17.38
C THR A 378 -9.61 -8.84 -17.37
N ASP A 379 -10.68 -9.57 -17.72
CA ASP A 379 -12.03 -9.02 -17.76
C ASP A 379 -12.53 -8.62 -16.35
N VAL A 380 -12.22 -9.44 -15.32
CA VAL A 380 -12.53 -9.10 -13.92
C VAL A 380 -11.79 -7.81 -13.51
N ALA A 381 -10.50 -7.70 -13.82
CA ALA A 381 -9.73 -6.49 -13.51
C ALA A 381 -10.29 -5.24 -14.21
N GLN A 382 -10.70 -5.37 -15.48
CA GLN A 382 -11.34 -4.30 -16.24
C GLN A 382 -12.68 -3.88 -15.64
N LEU A 383 -13.50 -4.83 -15.19
CA LEU A 383 -14.77 -4.56 -14.52
C LEU A 383 -14.56 -3.78 -13.21
N LEU A 384 -13.58 -4.18 -12.39
CA LEU A 384 -13.23 -3.49 -11.15
C LEU A 384 -12.73 -2.06 -11.42
N ARG A 385 -11.85 -1.87 -12.41
CA ARG A 385 -11.41 -0.52 -12.83
C ARG A 385 -12.53 0.33 -13.39
N GLY A 386 -13.38 -0.25 -14.23
CA GLY A 386 -14.54 0.41 -14.80
C GLY A 386 -15.43 0.96 -13.69
N ASN A 387 -15.74 0.13 -12.69
CA ASN A 387 -16.49 0.58 -11.51
C ASN A 387 -15.77 1.71 -10.76
N ALA A 388 -14.47 1.57 -10.48
CA ALA A 388 -13.69 2.62 -9.81
C ALA A 388 -13.75 3.97 -10.55
N LEU A 389 -13.65 3.95 -11.88
CA LEU A 389 -13.75 5.15 -12.72
C LEU A 389 -15.17 5.75 -12.69
N THR A 390 -16.21 4.93 -12.83
CA THR A 390 -17.60 5.38 -12.74
C THR A 390 -17.88 6.05 -11.39
N VAL A 391 -17.40 5.47 -10.30
CA VAL A 391 -17.58 6.02 -8.95
C VAL A 391 -16.83 7.35 -8.79
N ARG A 392 -15.58 7.45 -9.27
CA ARG A 392 -14.80 8.71 -9.25
C ARG A 392 -15.50 9.81 -10.07
N GLN A 393 -15.98 9.49 -11.27
CA GLN A 393 -16.72 10.42 -12.11
C GLN A 393 -18.02 10.88 -11.45
N GLY A 394 -18.76 9.97 -10.81
CA GLY A 394 -19.95 10.30 -10.02
C GLY A 394 -19.65 11.28 -8.89
N ASN A 395 -18.58 11.03 -8.12
CA ASN A 395 -18.14 11.93 -7.04
C ASN A 395 -17.77 13.33 -7.58
N ILE A 396 -17.07 13.40 -8.73
CA ILE A 396 -16.72 14.68 -9.37
C ILE A 396 -17.97 15.43 -9.83
N ALA A 397 -18.93 14.73 -10.45
CA ALA A 397 -20.19 15.33 -10.92
C ALA A 397 -20.98 15.92 -9.76
N VAL A 398 -21.05 15.21 -8.63
CA VAL A 398 -21.72 15.68 -7.40
C VAL A 398 -21.00 16.86 -6.79
N GLY A 399 -19.66 16.86 -6.76
CA GLY A 399 -18.87 18.02 -6.33
C GLY A 399 -19.18 19.27 -7.16
N LYS A 400 -19.25 19.13 -8.49
CA LYS A 400 -19.65 20.24 -9.39
C LYS A 400 -21.08 20.70 -9.14
N GLN A 401 -22.00 19.78 -8.90
CA GLN A 401 -23.41 20.10 -8.63
C GLN A 401 -23.54 20.85 -7.30
N ASN A 402 -22.93 20.37 -6.23
CA ASN A 402 -22.94 21.02 -4.93
C ASN A 402 -22.32 22.44 -4.99
N ALA A 403 -21.25 22.63 -5.77
CA ALA A 403 -20.67 23.95 -5.97
C ALA A 403 -21.63 24.92 -6.69
N ARG A 404 -22.36 24.44 -7.72
CA ARG A 404 -23.41 25.23 -8.39
C ARG A 404 -24.57 25.57 -7.45
N ASP A 405 -25.03 24.59 -6.70
CA ASP A 405 -26.14 24.77 -5.75
C ASP A 405 -25.75 25.74 -4.62
N SER A 406 -24.48 25.73 -4.18
CA SER A 406 -23.95 26.69 -3.22
C SER A 406 -23.89 28.12 -3.76
N LEU A 407 -23.64 28.31 -5.06
CA LEU A 407 -23.68 29.65 -5.70
C LEU A 407 -25.12 30.17 -5.84
N ASN A 408 -26.08 29.29 -6.12
CA ASN A 408 -27.50 29.66 -6.22
C ASN A 408 -28.17 29.90 -4.86
N GLY A 409 -27.71 29.25 -3.79
CA GLY A 409 -28.24 29.43 -2.43
C GLY A 409 -27.95 30.80 -1.79
N GLY A 410 -27.06 31.61 -2.39
CA GLY A 410 -26.69 32.94 -1.91
C GLY A 410 -27.40 34.13 -2.58
N TYR A 411 -28.24 33.91 -3.60
CA TYR A 411 -28.75 35.01 -4.44
C TYR A 411 -30.25 35.34 -4.29
N TYR A 412 -30.99 34.61 -3.45
CA TYR A 412 -32.42 34.89 -3.17
C TYR A 412 -32.70 35.24 -1.71
N GLY A 413 -31.74 35.88 -1.05
CA GLY A 413 -31.92 36.57 0.23
C GLY A 413 -32.15 38.08 0.06
N SER A 414 -32.82 38.53 -1.01
CA SER A 414 -33.36 39.89 -1.03
C SER A 414 -34.76 39.83 -0.44
N ALA A 415 -34.93 40.42 0.74
CA ALA A 415 -36.22 40.82 1.26
C ALA A 415 -36.83 41.85 0.31
N GLY A 416 -37.37 41.37 -0.81
CA GLY A 416 -38.17 42.15 -1.72
C GLY A 416 -39.52 42.38 -1.06
N TYR A 417 -39.72 43.57 -0.49
CA TYR A 417 -41.05 44.11 -0.27
C TYR A 417 -41.76 44.19 -1.63
N SER A 418 -42.53 43.15 -1.97
CA SER A 418 -43.46 43.19 -3.08
C SER A 418 -44.73 43.90 -2.59
N TYR A 419 -44.89 45.17 -2.97
CA TYR A 419 -46.16 45.87 -2.87
C TYR A 419 -47.13 45.26 -3.89
N GLY A 420 -47.94 44.29 -3.44
CA GLY A 420 -49.09 43.81 -4.18
C GLY A 420 -50.18 44.89 -4.22
N TRP A 421 -50.47 45.39 -5.41
CA TRP A 421 -51.64 46.22 -5.71
C TRP A 421 -52.91 45.36 -5.76
N ASN A 422 -53.25 44.70 -4.65
CA ASN A 422 -54.62 44.36 -4.24
C ASN A 422 -54.56 43.57 -2.93
N GLY A 423 -55.26 44.06 -1.91
CA GLY A 423 -55.25 43.55 -0.55
C GLY A 423 -55.60 42.06 -0.45
N GLY A 424 -54.65 41.27 0.03
CA GLY A 424 -54.86 39.89 0.44
C GLY A 424 -53.68 39.42 1.28
N TYR A 425 -53.84 39.41 2.61
CA TYR A 425 -52.87 38.80 3.51
C TYR A 425 -52.94 37.28 3.38
N GLY A 426 -52.12 36.71 2.50
CA GLY A 426 -51.85 35.28 2.44
C GLY A 426 -50.47 34.98 3.01
N TYR A 427 -50.40 34.24 4.11
CA TYR A 427 -49.17 33.59 4.55
C TYR A 427 -48.77 32.54 3.49
N ARG A 428 -47.85 32.89 2.59
CA ARG A 428 -47.13 31.90 1.78
C ARG A 428 -45.91 31.47 2.59
N GLU A 429 -45.98 30.26 3.12
CA GLU A 429 -44.85 29.56 3.73
C GLU A 429 -43.75 29.40 2.66
N GLY A 430 -42.71 30.23 2.74
CA GLY A 430 -41.55 30.12 1.86
C GLY A 430 -40.78 28.86 2.21
N TYR A 431 -40.86 27.84 1.36
CA TYR A 431 -39.99 26.67 1.45
C TYR A 431 -38.54 27.12 1.25
N TYR A 432 -37.82 27.31 2.36
CA TYR A 432 -36.38 27.50 2.33
C TYR A 432 -35.74 26.23 1.76
N TYR A 433 -35.31 26.30 0.50
CA TYR A 433 -34.37 25.32 -0.06
C TYR A 433 -33.04 25.48 0.66
N ASN A 434 -32.88 24.77 1.76
CA ASN A 434 -31.62 24.72 2.48
C ASN A 434 -30.60 23.98 1.60
N SER A 435 -29.57 24.70 1.12
CA SER A 435 -28.50 24.14 0.28
C SER A 435 -27.78 22.96 0.94
N LEU A 436 -27.79 22.87 2.28
CA LEU A 436 -27.29 21.72 3.03
C LEU A 436 -28.11 20.45 2.78
N ASN A 437 -29.43 20.57 2.61
CA ASN A 437 -30.31 19.43 2.29
C ASN A 437 -30.08 18.96 0.84
N ALA A 438 -29.88 19.88 -0.11
CA ALA A 438 -29.55 19.54 -1.49
C ALA A 438 -28.22 18.78 -1.61
N ALA A 439 -27.17 19.26 -0.93
CA ALA A 439 -25.88 18.57 -0.92
C ALA A 439 -25.96 17.16 -0.29
N ASN A 440 -26.73 16.99 0.79
CA ASN A 440 -26.94 15.68 1.40
C ASN A 440 -27.69 14.72 0.47
N VAL A 441 -28.73 15.20 -0.23
CA VAL A 441 -29.48 14.42 -1.22
C VAL A 441 -28.59 14.02 -2.40
N ASN A 442 -27.84 14.96 -2.97
CA ASN A 442 -26.91 14.70 -4.08
C ASN A 442 -25.87 13.64 -3.70
N ASN A 443 -25.27 13.76 -2.50
CA ASN A 443 -24.31 12.77 -1.99
C ASN A 443 -24.96 11.40 -1.72
N ALA A 444 -26.20 11.36 -1.21
CA ALA A 444 -26.93 10.11 -0.98
C ALA A 444 -27.27 9.41 -2.30
N GLN A 445 -27.69 10.15 -3.33
CA GLN A 445 -27.94 9.61 -4.66
C GLN A 445 -26.66 9.09 -5.31
N ALA A 446 -25.55 9.82 -5.20
CA ALA A 446 -24.25 9.38 -5.69
C ALA A 446 -23.81 8.06 -5.06
N ARG A 447 -23.97 7.93 -3.73
CA ARG A 447 -23.73 6.68 -3.00
C ARG A 447 -24.63 5.56 -3.50
N GLY A 448 -25.94 5.82 -3.63
CA GLY A 448 -26.89 4.85 -4.16
C GLY A 448 -26.50 4.33 -5.55
N ASN A 449 -26.13 5.23 -6.46
CA ASN A 449 -25.71 4.89 -7.81
C ASN A 449 -24.38 4.10 -7.83
N ALA A 450 -23.42 4.49 -7.01
CA ALA A 450 -22.14 3.80 -6.89
C ALA A 450 -22.32 2.34 -6.41
N TYR A 451 -23.13 2.13 -5.37
CA TYR A 451 -23.42 0.79 -4.86
C TYR A 451 -24.30 -0.03 -5.80
N ALA A 452 -25.28 0.58 -6.46
CA ALA A 452 -26.08 -0.10 -7.48
C ALA A 452 -25.20 -0.56 -8.66
N ASN A 453 -24.30 0.30 -9.14
CA ASN A 453 -23.33 -0.06 -10.17
C ASN A 453 -22.42 -1.21 -9.69
N TRP A 454 -21.92 -1.14 -8.46
CA TRP A 454 -21.10 -2.22 -7.89
C TRP A 454 -21.84 -3.55 -7.81
N THR A 455 -23.09 -3.57 -7.34
CA THR A 455 -23.92 -4.78 -7.32
C THR A 455 -24.09 -5.36 -8.73
N SER A 456 -24.28 -4.51 -9.74
CA SER A 456 -24.33 -4.95 -11.14
C SER A 456 -23.00 -5.52 -11.61
N THR A 457 -21.88 -4.87 -11.30
CA THR A 457 -20.53 -5.36 -11.61
C THR A 457 -20.26 -6.71 -10.97
N LEU A 458 -20.60 -6.88 -9.69
CA LEU A 458 -20.49 -8.16 -8.97
C LEU A 458 -21.32 -9.25 -9.64
N SER A 459 -22.57 -8.96 -10.02
CA SER A 459 -23.40 -9.94 -10.71
C SER A 459 -22.78 -10.39 -12.05
N THR A 460 -22.15 -9.48 -12.79
CA THR A 460 -21.40 -9.82 -14.01
C THR A 460 -20.20 -10.71 -13.68
N ILE A 461 -19.41 -10.35 -12.66
CA ILE A 461 -18.26 -11.14 -12.19
C ILE A 461 -18.72 -12.54 -11.76
N ASP A 462 -19.82 -12.67 -11.02
CA ASP A 462 -20.34 -13.95 -10.53
C ASP A 462 -20.73 -14.87 -11.68
N LYS A 463 -21.40 -14.32 -12.71
CA LYS A 463 -21.74 -15.06 -13.92
C LYS A 463 -20.49 -15.53 -14.66
N MET A 464 -19.53 -14.63 -14.88
CA MET A 464 -18.26 -14.97 -15.54
C MET A 464 -17.47 -16.02 -14.78
N THR A 465 -17.42 -15.90 -13.45
CA THR A 465 -16.74 -16.86 -12.57
C THR A 465 -17.38 -18.24 -12.67
N ALA A 466 -18.70 -18.32 -12.61
CA ALA A 466 -19.42 -19.58 -12.74
C ALA A 466 -19.26 -20.22 -14.13
N ASP A 467 -19.30 -19.42 -15.20
CA ASP A 467 -19.11 -19.88 -16.57
C ASP A 467 -17.69 -20.39 -16.80
N THR A 468 -16.68 -19.65 -16.37
CA THR A 468 -15.27 -20.04 -16.45
C THR A 468 -14.99 -21.29 -15.62
N ARG A 469 -15.50 -21.36 -14.37
CA ARG A 469 -15.35 -22.55 -13.51
C ARG A 469 -15.84 -23.82 -14.20
N ARG A 470 -17.05 -23.77 -14.78
CA ARG A 470 -17.63 -24.93 -15.49
C ARG A 470 -16.78 -25.31 -16.69
N LYS A 471 -16.45 -24.34 -17.55
CA LYS A 471 -15.61 -24.59 -18.74
C LYS A 471 -14.27 -25.22 -18.39
N MET A 472 -13.57 -24.70 -17.38
CA MET A 472 -12.26 -25.22 -16.98
C MET A 472 -12.36 -26.60 -16.30
N THR A 473 -13.41 -26.82 -15.50
CA THR A 473 -13.68 -28.13 -14.89
C THR A 473 -13.94 -29.18 -15.97
N ASP A 474 -14.74 -28.84 -16.99
CA ASP A 474 -14.99 -29.70 -18.14
C ASP A 474 -13.73 -29.92 -19.00
N LYS A 475 -12.91 -28.87 -19.20
CA LYS A 475 -11.69 -28.94 -20.02
C LYS A 475 -10.59 -29.78 -19.38
N TYR A 476 -10.39 -29.64 -18.07
CA TYR A 476 -9.28 -30.25 -17.35
C TYR A 476 -9.66 -31.44 -16.48
N GLN A 477 -10.94 -31.71 -16.30
CA GLN A 477 -11.45 -32.81 -15.45
C GLN A 477 -10.96 -32.71 -14.00
N VAL A 478 -10.72 -31.48 -13.53
CA VAL A 478 -10.34 -31.14 -12.15
C VAL A 478 -11.34 -30.10 -11.65
N GLN A 479 -11.76 -30.17 -10.39
CA GLN A 479 -12.67 -29.18 -9.82
C GLN A 479 -11.95 -27.82 -9.69
N PHE A 480 -12.45 -26.81 -10.40
CA PHE A 480 -12.05 -25.41 -10.23
C PHE A 480 -12.90 -24.70 -9.18
#